data_AF-A0A0S3SY32-F1
#
_entry.id   AF-A0A0S3SY32-F1
#
_cell.length_a   1.000
_cell.length_b   1.000
_cell.length_c   1.000
_cell.angle_alpha   90.00
_cell.angle_beta   90.00
_cell.angle_gamma   90.00
#
_symmetry.space_group_name_H-M   'P 1'
#
loop_
_entity.id
_entity.type
_entity.pdbx_description
1 polymer ?
#
loop_
_entity_poly.entity_id
_entity_poly.type
_entity_poly.pdbx_seq_one_letter_code
_entity_poly.pdbx_strand_id
1 'polypeptide(L)'
;MVERVLQIAEACIEDMAEYSNHFHKDLQACEVKMHPNNILENIFYFRVCSYTEQIALINYLDKFVMENKEVKIIIVDSVTFHFRQDFEDMALRTRLLSEMALKFMKLAKKFCLAVVMLNQVTTKFIEGSFQLTLALGDSWSHSCTNRIILFWNGNERHAFIDKSPSLKSASAPYSVTSRGIRNSTSSCKRIKMM
;
A
#
# COMPACT_ATOMS: atom_id res chain seq x y z
N MET A 1 5.56 -12.51 -11.82
CA MET A 1 4.61 -11.84 -10.88
C MET A 1 3.77 -12.87 -10.14
N VAL A 2 3.12 -13.81 -10.83
CA VAL A 2 2.29 -14.88 -10.22
C VAL A 2 3.09 -15.72 -9.22
N GLU A 3 4.29 -16.18 -9.59
CA GLU A 3 5.18 -16.94 -8.70
C GLU A 3 5.47 -16.23 -7.38
N ARG A 4 5.60 -14.89 -7.43
CA ARG A 4 5.90 -14.10 -6.23
C ARG A 4 4.71 -14.03 -5.29
N VAL A 5 3.49 -13.90 -5.82
CA VAL A 5 2.27 -13.88 -5.02
C VAL A 5 2.04 -15.26 -4.40
N LEU A 6 2.32 -16.34 -5.13
CA LEU A 6 2.25 -17.70 -4.61
C LEU A 6 3.22 -17.90 -3.43
N GLN A 7 4.49 -17.51 -3.58
CA GLN A 7 5.48 -17.58 -2.48
C GLN A 7 5.04 -16.80 -1.23
N ILE A 8 4.41 -15.63 -1.43
CA ILE A 8 3.89 -14.83 -0.31
C ILE A 8 2.68 -15.51 0.33
N ALA A 9 1.80 -16.13 -0.45
CA ALA A 9 0.64 -16.87 0.04
C ALA A 9 1.07 -18.11 0.85
N GLU A 10 2.05 -18.87 0.36
CA GLU A 10 2.66 -20.01 1.07
C GLU A 10 3.26 -19.56 2.40
N ALA A 11 4.10 -18.52 2.38
CA ALA A 11 4.69 -17.96 3.59
C ALA A 11 3.65 -17.43 4.58
N CYS A 12 2.53 -16.87 4.09
CA CYS A 12 1.44 -16.38 4.93
C CYS A 12 0.76 -17.52 5.71
N ILE A 13 0.56 -18.67 5.06
CA ILE A 13 -0.03 -19.86 5.68
C ILE A 13 0.90 -20.42 6.75
N GLU A 14 2.21 -20.49 6.46
CA GLU A 14 3.23 -20.90 7.43
C GLU A 14 3.25 -19.96 8.66
N ASP A 15 3.28 -18.65 8.43
CA ASP A 15 3.23 -17.64 9.50
C ASP A 15 1.96 -17.82 10.36
N MET A 16 0.78 -17.98 9.74
CA MET A 16 -0.48 -18.16 10.47
C MET A 16 -0.47 -19.41 11.36
N ALA A 17 0.11 -20.51 10.88
CA ALA A 17 0.25 -21.75 11.65
C ALA A 17 1.26 -21.60 12.82
N GLU A 18 2.36 -20.88 12.60
CA GLU A 18 3.32 -20.54 13.67
C GLU A 18 2.62 -19.70 14.77
N TYR A 19 1.86 -18.67 14.39
CA TYR A 19 1.13 -17.81 15.31
C TYR A 19 0.02 -18.54 16.09
N SER A 20 -0.75 -19.43 15.46
CA SER A 20 -1.82 -20.18 16.14
C SER A 20 -1.28 -21.06 17.26
N ASN A 21 -0.11 -21.69 17.05
CA ASN A 21 0.55 -22.52 18.05
C ASN A 21 1.03 -21.73 19.28
N HIS A 22 1.26 -20.43 19.14
CA HIS A 22 1.67 -19.56 20.25
C HIS A 22 0.51 -19.08 21.13
N PHE A 23 -0.72 -19.01 20.60
CA PHE A 23 -1.89 -18.46 21.32
C PHE A 23 -2.93 -19.52 21.74
N HIS A 24 -3.00 -20.68 21.09
CA HIS A 24 -3.95 -21.74 21.41
C HIS A 24 -3.31 -22.89 22.21
N LYS A 25 -3.19 -22.72 23.54
CA LYS A 25 -3.04 -23.88 24.44
C LYS A 25 -4.38 -24.48 24.90
N ASP A 26 -5.51 -23.76 24.79
CA ASP A 26 -6.73 -24.15 25.53
C ASP A 26 -8.07 -24.29 24.76
N LEU A 27 -8.14 -24.14 23.43
CA LEU A 27 -9.40 -24.38 22.70
C LEU A 27 -9.15 -25.08 21.36
N GLN A 28 -9.84 -26.21 21.17
CA GLN A 28 -9.84 -27.11 20.00
C GLN A 28 -9.72 -26.33 18.68
N ALA A 29 -8.58 -26.50 18.01
CA ALA A 29 -8.33 -25.96 16.69
C ALA A 29 -9.18 -26.71 15.65
N CYS A 30 -10.15 -26.03 15.05
CA CYS A 30 -10.54 -26.37 13.69
C CYS A 30 -9.34 -26.03 12.80
N GLU A 31 -8.47 -27.01 12.54
CA GLU A 31 -7.44 -26.92 11.51
C GLU A 31 -8.12 -26.84 10.14
N VAL A 32 -8.56 -25.64 9.76
CA VAL A 32 -8.87 -25.35 8.37
C VAL A 32 -7.52 -25.33 7.66
N LYS A 33 -7.17 -26.43 6.99
CA LYS A 33 -6.02 -26.49 6.07
C LYS A 33 -6.25 -25.47 4.96
N MET A 34 -5.74 -24.26 5.15
CA MET A 34 -5.80 -23.19 4.16
C MET A 34 -4.76 -23.49 3.08
N HIS A 35 -5.18 -23.65 1.84
CA HIS A 35 -4.26 -23.82 0.72
C HIS A 35 -3.93 -22.46 0.08
N PRO A 36 -2.74 -22.29 -0.53
CA PRO A 36 -2.37 -21.04 -1.19
C PRO A 36 -3.38 -20.60 -2.27
N ASN A 37 -3.96 -21.55 -2.99
CA ASN A 37 -4.97 -21.28 -4.02
C ASN A 37 -6.19 -20.55 -3.47
N ASN A 38 -6.63 -20.87 -2.24
CA ASN A 38 -7.74 -20.17 -1.58
C ASN A 38 -7.41 -18.70 -1.35
N ILE A 39 -6.15 -18.34 -1.09
CA ILE A 39 -5.73 -16.93 -0.98
C ILE A 39 -5.76 -16.28 -2.35
N LEU A 40 -5.20 -16.94 -3.36
CA LEU A 40 -5.07 -16.41 -4.71
C LEU A 40 -6.42 -16.17 -5.40
N GLU A 41 -7.41 -17.04 -5.19
CA GLU A 41 -8.77 -16.89 -5.71
C GLU A 41 -9.47 -15.62 -5.20
N ASN A 42 -9.05 -15.10 -4.05
CA ASN A 42 -9.58 -13.89 -3.43
C ASN A 42 -8.80 -12.62 -3.82
N ILE A 43 -7.88 -12.69 -4.79
CA ILE A 43 -7.12 -11.55 -5.30
C ILE A 43 -7.59 -11.21 -6.72
N PHE A 44 -8.28 -10.07 -6.84
CA PHE A 44 -8.70 -9.53 -8.13
C PHE A 44 -7.62 -8.61 -8.71
N TYR A 45 -7.18 -8.88 -9.92
CA TYR A 45 -6.11 -8.14 -10.59
C TYR A 45 -6.62 -7.47 -11.86
N PHE A 46 -6.37 -6.16 -11.97
CA PHE A 46 -6.67 -5.36 -13.16
C PHE A 46 -5.38 -4.70 -13.65
N ARG A 47 -4.99 -4.99 -14.89
CA ARG A 47 -3.90 -4.28 -15.55
C ARG A 47 -4.45 -3.04 -16.25
N VAL A 48 -3.88 -1.89 -15.92
CA VAL A 48 -4.29 -0.59 -16.48
C VAL A 48 -3.16 -0.04 -17.34
N CYS A 49 -3.46 0.27 -18.59
CA CYS A 49 -2.47 0.69 -19.60
C CYS A 49 -2.48 2.19 -19.89
N SER A 50 -3.45 2.95 -19.39
CA SER A 50 -3.55 4.40 -19.60
C SER A 50 -4.28 5.11 -18.44
N TYR A 51 -4.14 6.44 -18.37
CA TYR A 51 -4.86 7.24 -17.37
C TYR A 51 -6.39 7.20 -17.57
N THR A 52 -6.86 7.05 -18.81
CA THR A 52 -8.28 6.94 -19.13
C THR A 52 -8.85 5.61 -18.66
N GLU A 53 -8.15 4.51 -18.90
CA GLU A 53 -8.48 3.19 -18.32
C GLU A 53 -8.48 3.24 -16.78
N GLN A 54 -7.52 3.94 -16.18
CA GLN A 54 -7.45 4.10 -14.74
C GLN A 54 -8.72 4.78 -14.19
N ILE A 55 -9.14 5.89 -14.81
CA ILE A 55 -10.36 6.61 -14.43
C ILE A 55 -11.59 5.72 -14.65
N ALA A 56 -11.67 5.01 -15.77
CA ALA A 56 -12.78 4.11 -16.07
C ALA A 56 -12.89 2.99 -15.03
N LEU A 57 -11.77 2.37 -14.66
CA LEU A 57 -11.73 1.34 -13.61
C LEU A 57 -12.19 1.90 -12.27
N ILE A 58 -11.69 3.08 -11.86
CA ILE A 58 -12.09 3.72 -10.60
C ILE A 58 -13.60 4.03 -10.59
N ASN A 59 -14.17 4.40 -11.72
CA ASN A 59 -15.63 4.59 -11.85
C ASN A 59 -16.39 3.26 -11.73
N TYR A 60 -15.82 2.16 -12.21
CA TYR A 60 -16.41 0.83 -12.13
C TYR A 60 -16.29 0.19 -10.72
N LEU A 61 -15.30 0.58 -9.92
CA LEU A 61 -15.02 -0.01 -8.60
C LEU A 61 -16.23 -0.03 -7.66
N ASP A 62 -17.12 0.98 -7.69
CA ASP A 62 -18.31 1.00 -6.83
C ASP A 62 -19.23 -0.20 -7.12
N LYS A 63 -19.49 -0.47 -8.41
CA LYS A 63 -20.26 -1.62 -8.85
C LYS A 63 -19.54 -2.92 -8.53
N PHE A 64 -18.24 -2.98 -8.82
CA PHE A 64 -17.43 -4.17 -8.56
C PHE A 64 -17.43 -4.59 -7.09
N VAL A 65 -17.22 -3.64 -6.17
CA VAL A 65 -17.21 -3.91 -4.71
C VAL A 65 -18.61 -4.25 -4.20
N MET A 66 -19.67 -3.70 -4.80
CA MET A 66 -21.04 -4.05 -4.49
C MET A 66 -21.37 -5.51 -4.84
N GLU A 67 -20.84 -6.00 -5.97
CA GLU A 67 -20.94 -7.40 -6.42
C GLU A 67 -20.03 -8.33 -5.59
N ASN A 68 -18.89 -7.82 -5.09
CA ASN A 68 -17.87 -8.57 -4.35
C ASN A 68 -17.68 -7.99 -2.93
N LYS A 69 -18.68 -8.17 -2.06
CA LYS A 69 -18.75 -7.54 -0.71
C LYS A 69 -17.63 -7.97 0.26
N GLU A 70 -16.91 -9.04 -0.08
CA GLU A 70 -15.80 -9.58 0.70
C GLU A 70 -14.51 -8.76 0.54
N VAL A 71 -14.43 -7.89 -0.48
CA VAL A 71 -13.27 -7.02 -0.70
C VAL A 71 -13.11 -6.03 0.46
N LYS A 72 -11.96 -6.11 1.16
CA LYS A 72 -11.60 -5.22 2.28
C LYS A 72 -10.46 -4.25 1.98
N ILE A 73 -9.77 -4.42 0.86
CA ILE A 73 -8.64 -3.59 0.48
C ILE A 73 -8.61 -3.38 -1.03
N ILE A 74 -8.29 -2.15 -1.45
CA ILE A 74 -8.01 -1.78 -2.82
C ILE A 74 -6.59 -1.25 -2.86
N ILE A 75 -5.74 -1.83 -3.71
CA ILE A 75 -4.34 -1.43 -3.87
C ILE A 75 -4.15 -0.87 -5.29
N VAL A 76 -3.63 0.34 -5.40
CA VAL A 76 -3.34 1.00 -6.67
C VAL A 76 -1.83 1.20 -6.80
N ASP A 77 -1.21 0.40 -7.66
CA ASP A 77 0.23 0.47 -7.98
C ASP A 77 0.41 0.79 -9.47
N SER A 78 0.62 2.03 -9.87
CA SER A 78 0.62 3.27 -9.07
C SER A 78 -0.27 4.30 -9.74
N VAL A 79 -0.86 5.23 -8.97
CA VAL A 79 -1.58 6.36 -9.59
C VAL A 79 -0.62 7.24 -10.39
N THR A 80 0.63 7.31 -9.94
CA THR A 80 1.64 8.23 -10.45
C THR A 80 2.09 7.91 -11.86
N PHE A 81 2.19 6.63 -12.21
CA PHE A 81 2.74 6.20 -13.49
C PHE A 81 2.03 6.86 -14.68
N HIS A 82 0.69 6.79 -14.71
CA HIS A 82 -0.12 7.30 -15.83
C HIS A 82 -0.34 8.82 -15.83
N PHE A 83 -0.07 9.50 -14.71
CA PHE A 83 -0.28 10.95 -14.58
C PHE A 83 1.02 11.75 -14.58
N ARG A 84 2.18 11.10 -14.50
CA ARG A 84 3.48 11.78 -14.43
C ARG A 84 4.04 12.11 -15.82
N GLN A 85 3.87 11.21 -16.79
CA GLN A 85 4.42 11.34 -18.13
C GLN A 85 3.34 11.82 -19.10
N ASP A 86 3.74 12.67 -20.06
CA ASP A 86 2.95 13.03 -21.25
C ASP A 86 1.56 13.64 -20.98
N PHE A 87 1.40 14.36 -19.86
CA PHE A 87 0.18 15.08 -19.52
C PHE A 87 0.37 16.59 -19.78
N GLU A 88 -0.04 17.06 -20.96
CA GLU A 88 0.15 18.47 -21.38
C GLU A 88 -0.68 19.45 -20.53
N ASP A 89 -1.95 19.13 -20.28
CA ASP A 89 -2.85 19.98 -19.50
C ASP A 89 -2.76 19.66 -18.00
N MET A 90 -1.92 20.43 -17.31
CA MET A 90 -1.69 20.28 -15.86
C MET A 90 -2.91 20.67 -15.00
N ALA A 91 -3.79 21.54 -15.51
CA ALA A 91 -5.02 21.90 -14.80
C ALA A 91 -6.02 20.74 -14.85
N LEU A 92 -6.22 20.15 -16.04
CA LEU A 92 -7.00 18.93 -16.21
C LEU A 92 -6.43 17.79 -15.35
N ARG A 93 -5.11 17.60 -15.39
CA ARG A 93 -4.41 16.60 -14.56
C ARG A 93 -4.79 16.71 -13.09
N THR A 94 -4.70 17.93 -12.54
CA THR A 94 -5.00 18.22 -11.13
C THR A 94 -6.46 17.96 -10.80
N ARG A 95 -7.38 18.31 -11.69
CA ARG A 95 -8.81 18.04 -11.53
C ARG A 95 -9.10 16.55 -11.51
N LEU A 96 -8.58 15.79 -12.48
CA LEU A 96 -8.77 14.34 -12.58
C LEU A 96 -8.21 13.61 -11.36
N LEU A 97 -7.00 13.98 -10.92
CA LEU A 97 -6.41 13.48 -9.67
C LEU A 97 -7.36 13.75 -8.48
N SER A 98 -7.83 14.99 -8.32
CA SER A 98 -8.74 15.35 -7.23
C SER A 98 -10.05 14.56 -7.26
N GLU A 99 -10.63 14.36 -8.45
CA GLU A 99 -11.84 13.55 -8.65
C GLU A 99 -11.62 12.08 -8.27
N MET A 100 -10.48 11.48 -8.66
CA MET A 100 -10.12 10.10 -8.28
C MET A 100 -9.94 9.98 -6.76
N ALA A 101 -9.23 10.91 -6.12
CA ALA A 101 -9.05 10.91 -4.67
C ALA A 101 -10.40 10.95 -3.94
N LEU A 102 -11.33 11.80 -4.39
CA LEU A 102 -12.67 11.89 -3.83
C LEU A 102 -13.45 10.57 -4.01
N LYS A 103 -13.33 9.91 -5.16
CA LYS A 103 -13.95 8.60 -5.39
C LYS A 103 -13.40 7.53 -4.45
N PHE A 104 -12.07 7.46 -4.27
CA PHE A 104 -11.47 6.54 -3.31
C PHE A 104 -11.94 6.78 -1.87
N MET A 105 -12.01 8.04 -1.43
CA MET A 105 -12.54 8.38 -0.10
C MET A 105 -14.01 7.96 0.06
N LYS A 106 -14.83 8.16 -0.97
CA LYS A 106 -16.24 7.70 -0.98
C LYS A 106 -16.33 6.18 -0.91
N LEU A 107 -15.54 5.44 -1.68
CA LEU A 107 -15.49 3.98 -1.65
C LEU A 107 -15.07 3.45 -0.27
N ALA A 108 -13.98 3.99 0.28
CA ALA A 108 -13.48 3.62 1.60
C ALA A 108 -14.53 3.80 2.68
N LYS A 109 -15.24 4.95 2.68
CA LYS A 109 -16.31 5.23 3.65
C LYS A 109 -17.56 4.38 3.43
N LYS A 110 -17.98 4.18 2.17
CA LYS A 110 -19.20 3.45 1.82
C LYS A 110 -19.10 1.96 2.14
N PHE A 111 -17.94 1.36 1.87
CA PHE A 111 -17.74 -0.09 1.99
C PHE A 111 -16.86 -0.48 3.19
N CYS A 112 -16.45 0.48 4.03
CA CYS A 112 -15.57 0.25 5.16
C CYS A 112 -14.30 -0.53 4.78
N LEU A 113 -13.68 -0.16 3.65
CA LEU A 113 -12.48 -0.79 3.11
C LEU A 113 -11.26 0.15 3.18
N ALA A 114 -10.07 -0.44 3.12
CA ALA A 114 -8.82 0.32 3.01
C ALA A 114 -8.49 0.60 1.54
N VAL A 115 -8.04 1.82 1.24
CA VAL A 115 -7.44 2.16 -0.07
C VAL A 115 -5.97 2.48 0.14
N VAL A 116 -5.10 1.72 -0.51
CA VAL A 116 -3.65 1.91 -0.49
C VAL A 116 -3.22 2.34 -1.88
N MET A 117 -2.54 3.48 -1.98
CA MET A 117 -2.04 4.01 -3.24
C MET A 117 -0.53 4.14 -3.16
N LEU A 118 0.16 3.63 -4.18
CA LEU A 118 1.58 3.83 -4.33
C LEU A 118 1.82 5.12 -5.12
N ASN A 119 2.83 5.88 -4.69
CA ASN A 119 3.26 7.10 -5.34
C ASN A 119 4.78 7.06 -5.53
N GLN A 120 5.24 7.66 -6.62
CA GLN A 120 6.67 7.82 -6.89
C GLN A 120 7.17 9.16 -6.36
N VAL A 121 8.48 9.21 -6.13
CA VAL A 121 9.20 10.45 -5.79
C VAL A 121 9.92 11.00 -7.02
N THR A 122 10.14 12.30 -7.04
CA THR A 122 10.93 13.02 -8.04
C THR A 122 11.80 14.05 -7.35
N THR A 123 12.74 14.64 -8.07
CA THR A 123 13.57 15.75 -7.58
C THR A 123 13.00 17.08 -8.08
N LYS A 124 12.95 18.09 -7.22
CA LYS A 124 12.65 19.47 -7.59
C LYS A 124 13.85 20.35 -7.23
N PHE A 125 14.21 21.26 -8.13
CA PHE A 125 15.26 22.24 -7.86
C PHE A 125 14.64 23.44 -7.14
N ILE A 126 15.11 23.70 -5.92
CA ILE A 126 14.64 24.78 -5.05
C ILE A 126 15.88 25.47 -4.48
N GLU A 127 15.97 26.78 -4.70
CA GLU A 127 16.98 27.65 -4.07
C GLU A 127 18.43 27.12 -4.20
N GLY A 128 18.83 26.67 -5.39
CA GLY A 128 20.19 26.18 -5.62
C GLY A 128 20.44 24.73 -5.23
N SER A 129 19.43 24.01 -4.71
CA SER A 129 19.54 22.63 -4.25
C SER A 129 18.49 21.70 -4.88
N PHE A 130 18.84 20.43 -5.08
CA PHE A 130 17.87 19.40 -5.46
C PHE A 130 17.26 18.78 -4.19
N GLN A 131 15.94 18.84 -4.10
CA GLN A 131 15.19 18.27 -2.98
C GLN A 131 14.25 17.17 -3.47
N LEU A 132 14.14 16.10 -2.68
CA LEU A 132 13.20 15.03 -2.95
C LEU A 132 11.77 15.53 -2.70
N THR A 133 10.86 15.28 -3.63
CA THR A 133 9.45 15.64 -3.53
C THR A 133 8.56 14.54 -4.12
N LEU A 134 7.26 14.63 -3.85
CA LEU A 134 6.26 13.69 -4.35
C LEU A 134 5.88 14.05 -5.80
N ALA A 135 5.86 13.06 -6.69
CA ALA A 135 5.79 13.32 -8.14
C ALA A 135 4.47 13.95 -8.62
N LEU A 136 3.39 13.82 -7.87
CA LEU A 136 2.07 14.34 -8.22
C LEU A 136 1.75 15.72 -7.59
N GLY A 137 2.71 16.32 -6.89
CA GLY A 137 2.57 17.64 -6.29
C GLY A 137 1.77 17.67 -4.98
N ASP A 138 1.66 18.87 -4.39
CA ASP A 138 1.17 19.05 -3.04
C ASP A 138 -0.35 18.80 -2.91
N SER A 139 -1.15 19.21 -3.91
CA SER A 139 -2.60 18.99 -3.90
C SER A 139 -2.97 17.51 -3.78
N TRP A 140 -2.30 16.65 -4.56
CA TRP A 140 -2.48 15.20 -4.45
C TRP A 140 -1.97 14.68 -3.10
N SER A 141 -0.83 15.20 -2.65
CA SER A 141 -0.21 14.82 -1.38
C SER A 141 -1.10 15.10 -0.17
N HIS A 142 -1.91 16.16 -0.21
CA HIS A 142 -2.90 16.46 0.83
C HIS A 142 -4.12 15.54 0.81
N SER A 143 -4.39 14.87 -0.31
CA SER A 143 -5.58 14.02 -0.48
C SER A 143 -5.54 12.71 0.31
N CYS A 144 -4.35 12.25 0.73
CA CYS A 144 -4.21 11.04 1.54
C CYS A 144 -4.35 11.34 3.05
N THR A 145 -5.03 10.46 3.79
CA THR A 145 -5.18 10.57 5.26
C THR A 145 -3.88 10.21 5.98
N ASN A 146 -3.26 9.10 5.58
CA ASN A 146 -2.00 8.62 6.13
C ASN A 146 -0.97 8.51 5.01
N ARG A 147 0.28 8.89 5.29
CA ARG A 147 1.41 8.82 4.35
C ARG A 147 2.61 8.18 5.04
N ILE A 148 3.12 7.13 4.41
CA ILE A 148 4.34 6.44 4.82
C ILE A 148 5.39 6.65 3.73
N ILE A 149 6.58 7.10 4.11
CA ILE A 149 7.74 7.22 3.23
C ILE A 149 8.63 6.02 3.46
N LEU A 150 8.93 5.29 2.39
CA LEU A 150 9.87 4.18 2.39
C LEU A 150 11.20 4.67 1.84
N PHE A 151 12.28 4.50 2.59
CA PHE A 151 13.61 4.98 2.19
C PHE A 151 14.72 4.04 2.68
N TRP A 152 15.90 4.19 2.09
CA TRP A 152 17.11 3.53 2.55
C TRP A 152 17.87 4.43 3.51
N ASN A 153 18.33 3.86 4.62
CA ASN A 153 19.23 4.49 5.58
C ASN A 153 20.48 3.61 5.69
N GLY A 154 21.54 3.98 4.97
CA GLY A 154 22.68 3.09 4.76
C GLY A 154 22.24 1.79 4.06
N ASN A 155 22.46 0.65 4.73
CA ASN A 155 22.10 -0.67 4.21
C ASN A 155 20.74 -1.18 4.70
N GLU A 156 19.99 -0.38 5.47
CA GLU A 156 18.70 -0.77 6.04
C GLU A 156 17.55 -0.03 5.35
N ARG A 157 16.38 -0.67 5.24
CA ARG A 157 15.16 -0.01 4.77
C ARG A 157 14.37 0.49 5.96
N HIS A 158 13.83 1.70 5.85
CA HIS A 158 13.03 2.34 6.88
C HIS A 158 11.67 2.76 6.31
N ALA A 159 10.64 2.60 7.12
CA ALA A 159 9.32 3.17 6.91
C ALA A 159 9.12 4.31 7.90
N PHE A 160 8.76 5.50 7.41
CA PHE A 160 8.54 6.69 8.21
C PHE A 160 7.12 7.21 8.03
N ILE A 161 6.41 7.42 9.15
CA ILE A 161 5.09 8.05 9.15
C ILE A 161 5.28 9.55 8.99
N ASP A 162 5.05 10.02 7.78
CA ASP A 162 5.23 11.42 7.42
C ASP A 162 3.95 12.24 7.63
N LYS A 163 2.78 11.63 7.46
CA LYS A 163 1.49 12.25 7.75
C LYS A 163 0.54 11.23 8.37
N SER A 164 -0.08 11.59 9.50
CA SER A 164 -1.20 10.86 10.09
C SER A 164 -1.98 11.76 11.04
N PRO A 165 -3.33 11.70 11.07
CA PRO A 165 -4.12 12.42 12.07
C PRO A 165 -4.09 11.75 13.46
N SER A 166 -3.78 10.46 13.52
CA SER A 166 -3.90 9.66 14.75
C SER A 166 -2.55 9.19 15.30
N LEU A 167 -1.49 9.23 14.50
CA LEU A 167 -0.17 8.74 14.88
C LEU A 167 0.86 9.85 14.80
N LYS A 168 1.81 9.85 15.75
CA LYS A 168 2.98 10.72 15.71
C LYS A 168 3.95 10.24 14.62
N SER A 169 4.72 11.17 14.07
CA SER A 169 5.83 10.83 13.19
C SER A 169 6.81 9.90 13.89
N ALA A 170 7.08 8.77 13.25
CA ALA A 170 7.94 7.71 13.76
C ALA A 170 8.56 6.94 12.60
N SER A 171 9.74 6.36 12.82
CA SER A 171 10.41 5.50 11.85
C SER A 171 10.61 4.10 12.42
N ALA A 172 10.45 3.09 11.58
CA ALA A 172 10.75 1.70 11.91
C ALA A 172 11.57 1.04 10.79
N PRO A 173 12.64 0.31 11.11
CA PRO A 173 13.38 -0.46 10.12
C PRO A 173 12.60 -1.71 9.72
N TYR A 174 12.71 -2.11 8.46
CA TYR A 174 12.11 -3.34 7.92
C TYR A 174 13.03 -4.03 6.93
N SER A 175 12.79 -5.31 6.70
CA SER A 175 13.49 -6.13 5.71
C SER A 175 12.50 -6.73 4.71
N VAL A 176 12.92 -6.82 3.45
CA VAL A 176 12.15 -7.49 2.40
C VAL A 176 12.80 -8.85 2.16
N THR A 177 12.05 -9.91 2.43
CA THR A 177 12.49 -11.30 2.36
C THR A 177 11.65 -12.09 1.36
N SER A 178 11.99 -13.35 1.10
CA SER A 178 11.13 -14.26 0.33
C SER A 178 9.75 -14.43 0.96
N ARG A 179 9.62 -14.34 2.29
CA ARG A 179 8.32 -14.40 3.00
C ARG A 179 7.56 -13.05 3.01
N GLY A 180 8.12 -12.00 2.41
CA GLY A 180 7.51 -10.65 2.36
C GLY A 180 8.22 -9.65 3.27
N ILE A 181 7.48 -8.63 3.74
CA ILE A 181 8.01 -7.61 4.66
C ILE A 181 8.08 -8.20 6.07
N ARG A 182 9.26 -8.10 6.70
CA ARG A 182 9.53 -8.60 8.05
C ARG A 182 10.28 -7.56 8.88
N ASN A 183 10.28 -7.77 10.20
CA ASN A 183 11.07 -6.94 11.11
C ASN A 183 12.54 -7.01 10.72
N SER A 184 13.22 -5.85 10.74
CA SER A 184 14.67 -5.83 10.56
C SER A 184 15.32 -6.47 11.78
N THR A 185 16.12 -7.53 11.57
CA THR A 185 16.91 -8.18 12.63
C THR A 185 18.24 -7.48 12.85
N SER A 186 18.24 -6.15 12.75
CA SER A 186 19.39 -5.32 13.11
C SER A 186 19.68 -5.58 14.58
N SER A 187 20.90 -6.03 14.90
CA SER A 187 21.34 -6.35 16.26
C SER A 187 21.55 -5.10 17.13
N CYS A 188 20.59 -4.18 17.18
CA CYS A 188 20.60 -3.14 18.19
C CYS A 188 19.81 -3.66 19.39
N LYS A 189 20.54 -4.25 20.34
CA LYS A 189 20.03 -4.53 21.69
C LYS A 189 19.30 -3.27 22.16
N ARG A 190 18.01 -3.41 22.44
CA ARG A 190 17.17 -2.38 23.04
C ARG A 190 17.88 -1.91 24.31
N ILE A 191 18.55 -0.75 24.27
CA ILE A 191 19.12 -0.15 25.47
C ILE A 191 17.91 0.25 26.30
N LYS A 192 17.66 -0.46 27.41
CA LYS A 192 16.76 0.02 28.45
C LYS A 192 17.33 1.35 28.92
N MET A 193 16.66 2.46 28.62
CA MET A 193 16.88 3.68 29.38
C MET A 193 16.38 3.40 30.80
N MET A 194 17.29 3.51 31.76
CA MET A 194 16.98 3.64 33.18
C MET A 194 16.27 4.96 33.44
#